data_AF-A3UHQ0-F1
#
_entry.id   AF-A3UHQ0-F1
#
_cell.length_a   1.000
_cell.length_b   1.000
_cell.length_c   1.000
_cell.angle_alpha   90.00
_cell.angle_beta   90.00
_cell.angle_gamma   90.00
#
_symmetry.space_group_name_H-M   'P 1'
#
loop_
_entity.id
_entity.type
_entity.pdbx_description
1 polymer ?
#
loop_
_entity_poly.entity_id
_entity_poly.type
_entity_poly.pdbx_seq_one_letter_code
_entity_poly.pdbx_strand_id
1 'polypeptide(L)'
;MRESISVSFPNEPKRPAIIVSGRNAWALLSLDKAGAKGVTPLTTPAPRWSAYVHNLRCMGFNIETITEPHGGPFPGTHARYVLRDIIAVRALAPEGGGA
;
A
#
# COMPACT_ATOMS: atom_id res chain seq x y z
N MET A 1 17.18 -8.01 -5.65
CA MET A 1 17.18 -6.58 -5.28
C MET A 1 15.77 -6.21 -4.83
N ARG A 2 15.57 -5.71 -3.60
CA ARG A 2 14.25 -5.22 -3.17
C ARG A 2 14.22 -3.73 -3.46
N GLU A 3 13.50 -3.35 -4.52
CA GLU A 3 13.34 -1.96 -4.91
C GLU A 3 12.71 -1.17 -3.75
N SER A 4 13.26 0.00 -3.48
CA SER A 4 12.75 0.96 -2.50
C SER A 4 12.19 2.16 -3.23
N ILE A 5 11.12 2.72 -2.68
CA ILE A 5 10.49 3.93 -3.19
C ILE A 5 10.51 5.00 -2.10
N SER A 6 10.68 6.25 -2.52
CA SER A 6 10.42 7.42 -1.68
C SER A 6 9.02 7.93 -1.99
N VAL A 7 8.24 8.16 -0.95
CA VAL A 7 6.85 8.56 -1.05
C VAL A 7 6.66 9.90 -0.36
N SER A 8 6.15 10.89 -1.09
CA SER A 8 5.81 12.20 -0.56
C SER A 8 4.29 12.46 -0.67
N PHE A 9 3.82 13.50 0.02
CA PHE A 9 2.41 13.85 0.14
C PHE A 9 2.18 15.25 -0.45
N PRO A 10 1.80 15.37 -1.74
CA PRO A 10 1.69 16.66 -2.42
C PRO A 10 0.79 17.68 -1.71
N ASN A 11 -0.25 17.21 -1.03
CA ASN A 11 -1.20 18.07 -0.30
C ASN A 11 -0.78 18.37 1.13
N GLU A 12 0.30 17.74 1.61
CA GLU A 12 0.85 17.92 2.96
C GLU A 12 2.36 18.17 2.87
N PRO A 13 2.82 19.30 2.30
CA PRO A 13 4.24 19.51 1.98
C PRO A 13 5.17 19.54 3.21
N LYS A 14 4.63 19.69 4.42
CA LYS A 14 5.38 19.63 5.68
C LYS A 14 5.60 18.19 6.18
N ARG A 15 4.85 17.22 5.65
CA ARG A 15 4.97 15.82 6.04
C ARG A 15 6.23 15.24 5.40
N PRO A 16 7.15 14.64 6.20
CA PRO A 16 8.37 14.09 5.65
C PRO A 16 8.07 12.94 4.69
N ALA A 17 8.92 12.80 3.66
CA ALA A 17 8.85 11.66 2.76
C ALA A 17 9.17 10.35 3.50
N ILE A 18 8.49 9.27 3.14
CA ILE A 18 8.66 7.96 3.75
C ILE A 18 9.29 7.01 2.73
N ILE A 19 10.35 6.32 3.14
CA ILE A 19 10.97 5.27 2.34
C ILE A 19 10.25 3.95 2.62
N VAL A 20 9.76 3.31 1.57
CA VAL A 20 9.07 2.02 1.64
C VAL A 20 9.77 1.03 0.73
N SER A 21 9.94 -0.22 1.20
CA SER A 21 10.68 -1.24 0.45
C SER A 21 9.97 -2.58 0.40
N GLY A 22 10.39 -3.42 -0.55
CA GLY A 22 9.96 -4.82 -0.65
C GLY A 22 8.44 -5.00 -0.77
N ARG A 23 7.87 -5.89 0.05
CA ARG A 23 6.43 -6.22 -0.04
C ARG A 23 5.51 -5.09 0.44
N ASN A 24 5.98 -4.23 1.35
CA ASN A 24 5.22 -3.05 1.75
C ASN A 24 5.16 -2.04 0.60
N ALA A 25 6.27 -1.85 -0.14
CA ALA A 25 6.28 -0.99 -1.32
C ALA A 25 5.35 -1.51 -2.41
N TRP A 26 5.40 -2.81 -2.70
CA TRP A 26 4.47 -3.46 -3.62
C TRP A 26 3.01 -3.26 -3.22
N ALA A 27 2.68 -3.43 -1.93
CA ALA A 27 1.32 -3.26 -1.43
C ALA A 27 0.86 -1.80 -1.56
N LEU A 28 1.71 -0.84 -1.21
CA LEU A 28 1.40 0.59 -1.33
C LEU A 28 1.17 0.99 -2.79
N LEU A 29 2.03 0.57 -3.72
CA LEU A 29 1.86 0.81 -5.16
C LEU A 29 0.57 0.19 -5.71
N SER A 30 0.20 -0.99 -5.20
CA SER A 30 -1.04 -1.65 -5.60
C SER A 30 -2.28 -0.88 -5.12
N LEU A 31 -2.23 -0.31 -3.91
CA LEU A 31 -3.29 0.55 -3.37
C LEU A 31 -3.39 1.87 -4.14
N ASP A 32 -2.25 2.52 -4.40
CA ASP A 32 -2.16 3.76 -5.18
C ASP A 32 -2.75 3.58 -6.59
N LYS A 33 -2.32 2.51 -7.29
CA LYS A 33 -2.86 2.16 -8.62
C LYS A 33 -4.36 1.85 -8.60
N ALA A 34 -4.87 1.25 -7.52
CA ALA A 34 -6.30 0.97 -7.38
C ALA A 34 -7.11 2.23 -7.08
N GLY A 35 -6.49 3.25 -6.50
CA GLY A 35 -7.13 4.49 -6.08
C GLY A 35 -8.35 4.23 -5.18
N ALA A 36 -9.42 4.99 -5.43
CA ALA A 36 -10.67 4.89 -4.66
C ALA A 36 -11.36 3.52 -4.74
N LYS A 37 -11.08 2.71 -5.78
CA LYS A 37 -11.61 1.34 -5.87
C LYS A 37 -11.02 0.44 -4.79
N GLY A 38 -9.81 0.72 -4.32
CA GLY A 38 -9.11 -0.09 -3.33
C GLY A 38 -8.80 -1.51 -3.81
N VAL A 39 -8.17 -2.27 -2.91
CA VAL A 39 -7.75 -3.64 -3.17
C VAL A 39 -8.45 -4.60 -2.21
N THR A 40 -8.99 -5.68 -2.75
CA THR A 40 -9.42 -6.86 -1.99
C THR A 40 -8.48 -8.02 -2.28
N PRO A 41 -8.18 -8.90 -1.29
CA PRO A 41 -7.43 -10.12 -1.51
C PRO A 41 -7.99 -11.00 -2.64
N LEU A 42 -9.28 -10.87 -2.97
CA LEU A 42 -9.92 -11.60 -4.07
C LEU A 42 -9.43 -11.16 -5.45
N THR A 43 -9.24 -9.85 -5.68
CA THR A 43 -8.85 -9.30 -6.99
C THR A 43 -7.36 -9.11 -7.14
N THR A 44 -6.62 -9.08 -6.04
CA THR A 44 -5.16 -8.93 -6.03
C THR A 44 -4.57 -9.88 -4.99
N PRO A 45 -4.44 -11.17 -5.34
CA PRO A 45 -4.03 -12.18 -4.37
C PRO A 45 -2.60 -11.93 -3.88
N ALA A 46 -2.45 -11.83 -2.57
CA ALA A 46 -1.16 -11.83 -1.88
C ALA A 46 -1.34 -12.46 -0.49
N PRO A 47 -0.31 -13.15 0.04
CA PRO A 47 -0.49 -13.99 1.21
C PRO A 47 -0.82 -13.23 2.51
N ARG A 48 -0.53 -11.93 2.60
CA ARG A 48 -0.62 -11.18 3.88
C ARG A 48 -0.98 -9.69 3.74
N TRP A 49 -2.09 -9.38 3.06
CA TRP A 49 -2.56 -7.99 2.92
C TRP A 49 -2.72 -7.26 4.25
N SER A 50 -3.33 -7.89 5.25
CA SER A 50 -3.53 -7.29 6.57
C SER A 50 -2.21 -6.90 7.25
N ALA A 51 -1.17 -7.72 7.12
CA ALA A 51 0.15 -7.42 7.68
C ALA A 51 0.83 -6.24 6.96
N TYR A 52 0.75 -6.18 5.63
CA TYR A 52 1.33 -5.07 4.87
C TYR A 52 0.62 -3.74 5.18
N VAL A 53 -0.71 -3.77 5.24
CA VAL A 53 -1.52 -2.60 5.59
C VAL A 53 -1.24 -2.16 7.02
N HIS A 54 -1.11 -3.10 7.97
CA HIS A 54 -0.72 -2.78 9.34
C HIS A 54 0.65 -2.08 9.38
N ASN A 55 1.66 -2.62 8.70
CA ASN A 55 2.99 -2.00 8.63
C ASN A 55 2.94 -0.60 8.02
N LEU A 56 2.21 -0.41 6.92
CA LEU A 56 2.08 0.89 6.26
C LEU A 56 1.38 1.92 7.16
N ARG A 57 0.36 1.52 7.92
CA ARG A 57 -0.26 2.40 8.92
C ARG A 57 0.72 2.79 10.03
N CYS A 58 1.53 1.86 10.51
CA CYS A 58 2.59 2.17 11.49
C CYS A 58 3.66 3.11 10.92
N MET A 59 3.91 3.08 9.61
CA MET A 59 4.76 4.05 8.92
C MET A 59 4.09 5.41 8.73
N GLY A 60 2.79 5.51 9.01
CA GLY A 60 2.02 6.74 8.99
C GLY A 60 1.07 6.89 7.80
N PHE A 61 0.93 5.90 6.91
CA PHE A 61 -0.01 6.00 5.78
C PHE A 61 -1.47 5.87 6.22
N ASN A 62 -2.33 6.74 5.68
CA ASN A 62 -3.77 6.69 5.89
C ASN A 62 -4.41 5.68 4.94
N ILE A 63 -4.66 4.47 5.44
CA ILE A 63 -5.31 3.38 4.71
C ILE A 63 -6.59 3.01 5.46
N GLU A 64 -7.73 3.07 4.77
CA GLU A 64 -9.02 2.63 5.31
C GLU A 64 -9.23 1.14 5.05
N THR A 65 -9.91 0.46 5.99
CA THR A 65 -10.47 -0.87 5.76
C THR A 65 -11.99 -0.75 5.64
N ILE A 66 -12.53 -1.10 4.48
CA ILE A 66 -13.96 -1.26 4.26
C ILE A 66 -14.27 -2.75 4.36
N THR A 67 -15.27 -3.11 5.18
CA THR A 67 -15.75 -4.48 5.28
C THR A 67 -16.80 -4.72 4.21
N GLU A 68 -16.51 -5.57 3.24
CA GLU A 68 -17.44 -5.92 2.16
C GLU A 68 -18.04 -7.31 2.36
N PRO A 69 -19.39 -7.44 2.34
CA PRO A 69 -20.01 -8.75 2.33
C PRO A 69 -19.75 -9.45 0.99
N HIS A 70 -19.60 -10.78 1.04
CA HIS A 70 -19.60 -11.62 -0.15
C HIS A 70 -20.57 -12.79 0.03
N GLY A 71 -21.28 -13.13 -1.05
CA GLY A 71 -22.22 -14.26 -1.09
C GLY A 71 -21.58 -15.55 -1.58
N GLY A 72 -22.42 -16.52 -1.97
CA GLY A 72 -22.03 -17.84 -2.46
C GLY A 72 -22.20 -18.95 -1.43
N PRO A 73 -21.72 -20.18 -1.71
CA PRO A 73 -21.84 -21.33 -0.81
C PRO A 73 -21.18 -21.13 0.56
N PHE A 74 -20.22 -20.20 0.63
CA PHE A 74 -19.54 -19.79 1.86
C PHE A 74 -19.67 -18.27 2.01
N PRO A 75 -20.81 -17.77 2.52
CA PRO A 75 -21.00 -16.34 2.70
C PRO A 75 -20.14 -15.82 3.84
N GLY A 76 -19.71 -14.56 3.74
CA GLY A 76 -18.85 -13.95 4.74
C GLY A 76 -18.60 -12.47 4.46
N THR A 77 -17.57 -11.93 5.10
CA THR A 77 -17.08 -10.59 4.80
C THR A 77 -15.59 -10.64 4.51
N HIS A 78 -15.12 -9.70 3.71
CA HIS A 78 -13.70 -9.53 3.46
C HIS A 78 -13.32 -8.05 3.50
N ALA A 79 -12.04 -7.79 3.73
CA ALA A 79 -11.53 -6.44 3.75
C ALA A 79 -11.25 -5.94 2.32
N ARG A 80 -11.71 -4.72 2.02
CA ARG A 80 -11.22 -3.87 0.95
C ARG A 80 -10.37 -2.75 1.58
N TYR A 81 -9.14 -2.63 1.13
CA TYR A 81 -8.22 -1.60 1.60
C TYR A 81 -8.17 -0.44 0.61
N VAL A 82 -8.30 0.79 1.09
CA VAL A 82 -8.28 2.00 0.27
C VAL A 82 -7.22 2.95 0.81
N LEU A 83 -6.25 3.34 -0.01
CA LEU A 83 -5.33 4.42 0.34
C LEU A 83 -6.08 5.75 0.25
N ARG A 84 -6.10 6.49 1.35
CA ARG A 84 -6.74 7.81 1.44
C ARG A 84 -5.76 8.96 1.26
N ASP A 85 -4.49 8.72 1.57
CA ASP A 85 -3.43 9.67 1.25
C ASP A 85 -3.31 9.84 -0.27
N ILE A 86 -3.14 11.09 -0.71
CA ILE A 86 -2.68 11.40 -2.06
C ILE A 86 -1.16 11.40 -2.00
N ILE A 87 -0.52 10.49 -2.74
CA ILE A 87 0.92 10.28 -2.70
C ILE A 87 1.57 10.59 -4.05
N ALA A 88 2.85 10.95 -4.01
CA ALA A 88 3.72 10.95 -5.17
C ALA A 88 4.86 9.97 -4.92
N VAL A 89 5.12 9.10 -5.90
CA VAL A 89 6.11 8.03 -5.77
C VAL A 89 7.33 8.33 -6.64
N ARG A 90 8.52 8.18 -6.06
CA ARG A 90 9.79 8.24 -6.77
C ARG A 90 10.59 6.97 -6.49
N ALA A 91 11.04 6.29 -7.54
CA ALA A 91 11.99 5.18 -7.39
C ALA A 91 13.31 5.70 -6.79
N LEU A 92 13.82 4.98 -5.80
CA LEU A 92 15.19 5.19 -5.33
C LEU A 92 16.10 4.32 -6.18
N ALA A 93 17.11 4.94 -6.80
CA ALA A 93 18.13 4.19 -7.52
C ALA A 93 18.77 3.18 -6.57
N PRO A 94 19.15 1.98 -7.04
CA PRO A 94 19.95 1.11 -6.21
C PRO A 94 21.23 1.85 -5.83
N GLU A 95 21.52 1.94 -4.53
CA GLU A 95 22.82 2.39 -4.04
C GLU A 95 23.88 1.61 -4.83
N GLY A 96 24.68 2.34 -5.61
CA GLY A 96 25.72 1.75 -6.43
C GLY A 96 26.65 0.95 -5.54
N GLY A 97 26.84 -0.33 -5.85
CA GLY A 97 27.97 -1.09 -5.35
C GLY A 97 29.24 -0.41 -5.86
N GLY A 98 29.80 0.47 -5.04
CA GLY A 98 31.09 1.09 -5.27
C GLY A 98 32.18 0.12 -4.86
N ALA A 99 33.00 -0.26 -5.86
CA ALA A 99 34.32 -0.90 -5.82
C ALA A 99 34.48 -2.20 -5.01
#